data_AF-A0A4P5VNX5-F1
#
_entry.id   AF-A0A4P5VNX5-F1
#
_cell.length_a   1.000
_cell.length_b   1.000
_cell.length_c   1.000
_cell.angle_alpha   90.00
_cell.angle_beta   90.00
_cell.angle_gamma   90.00
#
_symmetry.space_group_name_H-M   'P 1'
#
loop_
_entity.id
_entity.type
_entity.pdbx_description
1 polymer ?
#
loop_
_entity_poly.entity_id
_entity_poly.type
_entity_poly.pdbx_seq_one_letter_code
_entity_poly.pdbx_strand_id
1 'polypeptide(L)'
;MLCRSLAMAPLRRTAPLASLSLGLSAVLTLATGLTAALTTSLAAGRAWAAEAPYPPATTFREVQLTAFSCGRDNTQADCDKARRLADPLLDHPRLSTACKDALWSVRQLSVVTPRNSPERRDPIDKASRDVAAYCRQPYVADTTQPTTNPGGKPFSFKPINP
;
A
#
# COMPACT_ATOMS: atom_id res chain seq x y z
N MET A 1 49.30 -32.63 28.11
CA MET A 1 48.07 -33.23 28.66
C MET A 1 47.28 -33.84 27.50
N LEU A 2 46.85 -35.08 27.70
CA LEU A 2 46.22 -36.02 26.77
C LEU A 2 45.03 -35.38 26.01
N CYS A 3 44.92 -35.43 24.68
CA CYS A 3 44.65 -36.58 23.81
C CYS A 3 43.39 -37.37 24.22
N ARG A 4 42.26 -37.17 23.52
CA ARG A 4 41.29 -38.26 23.35
C ARG A 4 40.51 -38.17 22.04
N SER A 5 40.84 -39.15 21.21
CA SER A 5 40.29 -39.49 19.90
C SER A 5 38.90 -40.16 19.98
N LEU A 6 38.17 -40.02 18.86
CA LEU A 6 37.38 -41.02 18.10
C LEU A 6 36.65 -42.15 18.85
N ALA A 7 35.39 -42.39 18.46
CA ALA A 7 34.95 -43.73 18.00
C ALA A 7 33.57 -43.70 17.33
N MET A 8 33.49 -44.34 16.16
CA MET A 8 32.29 -44.70 15.38
C MET A 8 31.63 -45.99 15.91
N ALA A 9 30.30 -46.10 15.68
CA ALA A 9 29.52 -47.34 15.43
C ALA A 9 29.39 -48.38 16.60
N PRO A 10 28.37 -49.29 16.66
CA PRO A 10 27.65 -49.92 15.54
C PRO A 10 26.13 -50.16 15.68
N LEU A 11 25.53 -50.59 14.55
CA LEU A 11 24.20 -51.19 14.42
C LEU A 11 24.01 -52.42 15.32
N ARG A 12 22.76 -52.70 15.74
CA ARG A 12 22.23 -54.07 15.78
C ARG A 12 20.69 -54.11 15.72
N ARG A 13 20.22 -54.89 14.74
CA ARG A 13 18.87 -55.41 14.51
C ARG A 13 18.35 -56.21 15.70
N THR A 14 17.02 -56.20 15.91
CA THR A 14 16.19 -57.42 15.97
C THR A 14 14.69 -57.06 15.89
N ALA A 15 13.96 -57.72 15.00
CA ALA A 15 12.52 -57.93 15.04
C ALA A 15 12.27 -59.41 15.41
N PRO A 16 11.12 -59.77 16.02
CA PRO A 16 10.07 -60.52 15.30
C PRO A 16 8.64 -60.03 15.66
N LEU A 17 7.67 -59.99 14.73
CA LEU A 17 6.67 -61.05 14.42
C LEU A 17 5.94 -61.56 15.69
N ALA A 18 4.62 -61.66 15.81
CA ALA A 18 3.49 -61.48 14.93
C ALA A 18 2.23 -61.47 15.82
N SER A 19 1.14 -60.85 15.38
CA SER A 19 -0.21 -61.25 15.75
C SER A 19 -1.14 -60.89 14.61
N LEU A 20 -1.35 -61.86 13.73
CA LEU A 20 -2.42 -61.85 12.75
C LEU A 20 -3.74 -62.01 13.49
N SER A 21 -4.66 -61.08 13.27
CA SER A 21 -6.09 -61.38 13.35
C SER A 21 -6.72 -60.85 12.07
N LEU A 22 -7.12 -61.79 11.21
CA LEU A 22 -7.90 -61.54 10.00
C LEU A 22 -9.20 -60.86 10.39
N GLY A 23 -9.40 -59.64 9.90
CA GLY A 23 -10.68 -58.95 9.85
C GLY A 23 -10.91 -58.50 8.41
N LEU A 24 -11.17 -59.48 7.55
CA LEU A 24 -11.49 -59.31 6.14
C LEU A 24 -12.89 -58.68 6.03
N SER A 25 -13.01 -57.39 6.34
CA SER A 25 -14.24 -56.62 6.11
C SER A 25 -13.91 -55.14 6.09
N ALA A 26 -14.34 -54.47 5.03
CA ALA A 26 -14.23 -53.02 4.82
C ALA A 26 -12.88 -52.48 4.29
N VAL A 27 -12.32 -53.16 3.28
CA VAL A 27 -11.50 -52.51 2.22
C VAL A 27 -12.35 -51.58 1.32
N LEU A 28 -13.59 -51.26 1.71
CA LEU A 28 -14.53 -50.46 0.93
C LEU A 28 -15.18 -49.31 1.74
N THR A 29 -14.44 -48.70 2.66
CA THR A 29 -14.82 -47.41 3.29
C THR A 29 -13.68 -46.39 3.25
N LEU A 30 -12.83 -46.46 2.22
CA LEU A 30 -11.80 -45.45 1.93
C LEU A 30 -12.16 -44.53 0.75
N ALA A 31 -13.41 -44.61 0.24
CA ALA A 31 -13.87 -43.82 -0.91
C ALA A 31 -15.03 -42.84 -0.61
N THR A 32 -15.49 -42.75 0.64
CA THR A 32 -16.65 -41.91 1.03
C THR A 32 -16.31 -40.89 2.13
N GLY A 33 -15.05 -40.49 2.24
CA GLY A 33 -14.58 -39.49 3.21
C GLY A 33 -14.00 -38.21 2.60
N LEU A 34 -14.19 -37.97 1.29
CA LEU A 34 -13.52 -36.88 0.56
C LEU A 34 -14.47 -35.86 -0.11
N THR A 35 -15.76 -35.85 0.23
CA THR A 35 -16.77 -34.98 -0.41
C THR A 35 -17.54 -34.06 0.55
N ALA A 36 -17.13 -33.95 1.82
CA ALA A 36 -17.83 -33.13 2.82
C ALA A 36 -17.06 -31.88 3.31
N ALA A 37 -15.95 -31.50 2.66
CA ALA A 37 -15.09 -30.39 3.10
C ALA A 37 -15.04 -29.19 2.13
N LEU A 38 -16.02 -29.04 1.22
CA LEU A 38 -15.98 -28.00 0.17
C LEU A 38 -17.10 -26.93 0.21
N THR A 39 -18.02 -26.93 1.19
CA THR A 39 -19.23 -26.07 1.09
C THR A 39 -19.37 -24.94 2.12
N THR A 40 -18.43 -24.69 3.04
CA THR A 40 -18.64 -23.70 4.12
C THR A 40 -17.57 -22.62 4.21
N SER A 41 -17.32 -21.89 3.13
CA SER A 41 -16.61 -20.59 3.23
C SER A 41 -16.97 -19.63 2.10
N LEU A 42 -18.27 -19.46 1.83
CA LEU A 42 -18.77 -18.39 0.96
C LEU A 42 -19.71 -17.45 1.71
N ALA A 43 -19.18 -16.77 2.73
CA ALA A 43 -19.83 -15.61 3.31
C ALA A 43 -18.77 -14.65 3.89
N ALA A 44 -17.78 -14.26 3.07
CA ALA A 44 -17.13 -12.98 3.30
C ALA A 44 -18.15 -11.89 2.92
N GLY A 45 -19.06 -11.59 3.86
CA GLY A 45 -19.96 -10.46 3.74
C GLY A 45 -19.11 -9.21 3.50
N ARG A 46 -19.26 -8.60 2.32
CA ARG A 46 -18.79 -7.23 2.11
C ARG A 46 -19.62 -6.37 3.05
N ALA A 47 -19.10 -6.11 4.24
CA ALA A 47 -19.52 -4.94 4.99
C ALA A 47 -19.23 -3.75 4.08
N TRP A 48 -20.27 -3.16 3.49
CA TRP A 48 -20.17 -1.88 2.82
C TRP A 48 -19.87 -0.87 3.91
N ALA A 49 -18.59 -0.77 4.30
CA ALA A 49 -18.12 0.36 5.07
C ALA A 49 -18.51 1.60 4.26
N ALA A 50 -19.17 2.55 4.90
CA ALA A 50 -19.44 3.84 4.28
C ALA A 50 -18.13 4.35 3.66
N GLU A 51 -18.14 4.60 2.35
CA GLU A 51 -16.96 5.02 1.59
C GLU A 51 -16.32 6.21 2.31
N ALA A 52 -15.06 6.05 2.74
CA ALA A 52 -14.37 7.10 3.48
C ALA A 52 -14.39 8.40 2.66
N PRO A 53 -14.68 9.57 3.28
CA PRO A 53 -14.68 10.83 2.55
C PRO A 53 -13.29 11.10 1.96
N TYR A 54 -13.23 11.85 0.86
CA TYR A 54 -11.94 12.26 0.31
C TYR A 54 -11.17 13.09 1.35
N PRO A 55 -9.87 12.86 1.57
CA PRO A 55 -9.11 13.62 2.56
C PRO A 55 -9.11 15.11 2.24
N PRO A 56 -9.18 15.99 3.24
CA PRO A 56 -9.22 17.42 3.00
C PRO A 56 -7.91 17.90 2.36
N ALA A 57 -7.98 18.97 1.54
CA ALA A 57 -6.82 19.52 0.87
C ALA A 57 -5.69 19.93 1.83
N THR A 58 -6.04 20.29 3.07
CA THR A 58 -5.08 20.62 4.14
C THR A 58 -4.18 19.44 4.51
N THR A 59 -4.69 18.21 4.44
CA THR A 59 -3.89 16.99 4.71
C THR A 59 -2.77 16.84 3.68
N PHE A 60 -3.08 16.95 2.39
CA PHE A 60 -2.07 16.88 1.33
C PHE A 60 -1.09 18.06 1.38
N ARG A 61 -1.59 19.24 1.77
CA ARG A 61 -0.74 20.41 2.00
C ARG A 61 0.24 20.18 3.16
N GLU A 62 -0.17 19.53 4.24
CA GLU A 62 0.73 19.20 5.34
C GLU A 62 1.80 18.20 4.92
N VAL A 63 1.43 17.15 4.18
CA VAL A 63 2.40 16.19 3.60
C VAL A 63 3.43 16.93 2.74
N GLN A 64 2.96 17.79 1.84
CA GLN A 64 3.83 18.60 0.97
C GLN A 64 4.82 19.48 1.76
N LEU A 65 4.32 20.24 2.75
CA LEU A 65 5.18 21.15 3.52
C LEU A 65 6.19 20.41 4.40
N THR A 66 5.79 19.26 4.94
CA THR A 66 6.67 18.42 5.76
C THR A 66 7.74 17.76 4.89
N ALA A 67 7.38 17.31 3.68
CA ALA A 67 8.34 16.78 2.72
C ALA A 67 9.35 17.85 2.27
N PHE A 68 8.92 19.09 1.99
CA PHE A 68 9.84 20.21 1.77
C PHE A 68 10.76 20.48 2.97
N SER A 69 10.23 20.37 4.19
CA SER A 69 11.04 20.53 5.41
C SER A 69 12.09 19.42 5.52
N CYS A 70 11.74 18.17 5.21
CA CYS A 70 12.72 17.08 5.10
C CYS A 70 13.79 17.36 4.03
N GLY A 71 13.39 17.89 2.86
CA GLY A 71 14.30 18.36 1.80
C GLY A 71 15.29 19.39 2.32
N ARG A 72 14.78 20.47 2.92
CA ARG A 72 15.56 21.61 3.40
C ARG A 72 16.46 21.26 4.58
N ASP A 73 15.91 20.59 5.58
CA ASP A 73 16.56 20.50 6.89
C ASP A 73 17.28 19.14 7.08
N ASN A 74 16.86 18.10 6.34
CA ASN A 74 17.45 16.76 6.37
C ASN A 74 17.61 16.21 7.81
N THR A 75 16.65 16.52 8.67
CA THR A 75 16.59 16.02 10.04
C THR A 75 15.74 14.76 10.10
N GLN A 76 16.03 13.89 11.07
CA GLN A 76 15.23 12.69 11.32
C GLN A 76 13.77 13.05 11.63
N ALA A 77 13.55 14.11 12.41
CA ALA A 77 12.22 14.55 12.83
C ALA A 77 11.35 14.93 11.62
N ASP A 78 11.87 15.75 10.70
CA ASP A 78 11.11 16.23 9.54
C ASP A 78 10.85 15.11 8.53
N CYS A 79 11.88 14.30 8.24
CA CYS A 79 11.78 13.20 7.30
C CYS A 79 10.84 12.10 7.77
N ASP A 80 10.90 11.72 9.05
CA ASP A 80 9.96 10.74 9.59
C ASP A 80 8.54 11.30 9.67
N LYS A 81 8.36 12.60 9.96
CA LYS A 81 7.04 13.21 9.95
C LYS A 81 6.42 13.17 8.55
N ALA A 82 7.20 13.48 7.50
CA ALA A 82 6.72 13.40 6.12
C ALA A 82 6.24 11.98 5.77
N ARG A 83 7.02 10.96 6.13
CA ARG A 83 6.67 9.55 5.94
C ARG A 83 5.41 9.16 6.69
N ARG A 84 5.34 9.47 7.99
CA ARG A 84 4.18 9.13 8.84
C ARG A 84 2.87 9.74 8.34
N LEU A 85 2.91 10.95 7.77
CA LEU A 85 1.72 11.57 7.20
C LEU A 85 1.32 10.96 5.86
N ALA A 86 2.29 10.54 5.03
CA ALA A 86 2.02 9.93 3.72
C ALA A 86 1.52 8.48 3.82
N ASP A 87 2.09 7.67 4.72
CA ASP A 87 1.79 6.24 4.87
C ASP A 87 0.29 5.89 4.92
N PRO A 88 -0.53 6.48 5.82
CA PRO A 88 -1.94 6.11 5.94
C PRO A 88 -2.79 6.52 4.72
N LEU A 89 -2.30 7.44 3.87
CA LEU A 89 -3.02 7.89 2.68
C LEU A 89 -2.90 6.91 1.52
N LEU A 90 -1.88 6.04 1.50
CA LEU A 90 -1.64 5.09 0.41
C LEU A 90 -2.77 4.06 0.27
N ASP A 91 -3.36 3.66 1.38
CA ASP A 91 -4.45 2.68 1.42
C ASP A 91 -5.84 3.31 1.20
N HIS A 92 -5.90 4.62 0.99
CA HIS A 92 -7.18 5.32 0.86
C HIS A 92 -7.88 4.99 -0.48
N PRO A 93 -9.13 4.50 -0.48
CA PRO A 93 -9.79 3.97 -1.69
C PRO A 93 -10.09 5.05 -2.73
N ARG A 94 -10.38 6.28 -2.27
CA ARG A 94 -10.73 7.41 -3.16
C ARG A 94 -9.58 8.14 -3.84
N LEU A 95 -8.32 7.80 -3.53
CA LEU A 95 -7.18 8.48 -4.17
C LEU A 95 -6.88 7.85 -5.53
N SER A 96 -6.64 8.70 -6.52
CA SER A 96 -6.18 8.26 -7.83
C SER A 96 -4.82 7.58 -7.73
N THR A 97 -4.51 6.68 -8.68
CA THR A 97 -3.19 6.04 -8.78
C THR A 97 -2.07 7.09 -8.78
N ALA A 98 -2.21 8.16 -9.57
CA ALA A 98 -1.22 9.23 -9.63
C ALA A 98 -1.00 9.94 -8.29
N CYS A 99 -2.07 10.18 -7.51
CA CYS A 99 -1.92 10.74 -6.16
C CYS A 99 -1.18 9.77 -5.23
N LYS A 100 -1.51 8.47 -5.30
CA LYS A 100 -0.81 7.43 -4.51
C LYS A 100 0.66 7.31 -4.88
N ASP A 101 1.01 7.42 -6.17
CA ASP A 101 2.40 7.40 -6.63
C ASP A 101 3.20 8.59 -6.12
N ALA A 102 2.58 9.79 -6.08
CA ALA A 102 3.20 10.97 -5.49
C ALA A 102 3.43 10.81 -3.98
N LEU A 103 2.43 10.30 -3.24
CA LEU A 103 2.53 10.01 -1.81
C LEU A 103 3.59 8.93 -1.53
N TRP A 104 3.65 7.89 -2.37
CA TRP A 104 4.64 6.84 -2.28
C TRP A 104 6.05 7.40 -2.50
N SER A 105 6.21 8.31 -3.46
CA SER A 105 7.47 9.00 -3.71
C SER A 105 7.91 9.83 -2.50
N VAL A 106 6.99 10.60 -1.90
CA VAL A 106 7.28 11.34 -0.64
C VAL A 106 7.76 10.37 0.44
N ARG A 107 7.03 9.27 0.65
CA ARG A 107 7.40 8.25 1.65
C ARG A 107 8.79 7.69 1.39
N GLN A 108 9.10 7.26 0.18
CA GLN A 108 10.37 6.60 -0.13
C GLN A 108 11.56 7.57 -0.07
N LEU A 109 11.38 8.79 -0.58
CA LEU A 109 12.47 9.75 -0.75
C LEU A 109 12.76 10.56 0.52
N SER A 110 11.78 10.71 1.43
CA SER A 110 11.94 11.48 2.67
C SER A 110 12.73 10.69 3.72
N VAL A 111 14.00 10.41 3.43
CA VAL A 111 14.93 9.69 4.31
C VAL A 111 16.17 10.52 4.58
N VAL A 112 16.69 10.50 5.80
CA VAL A 112 17.89 11.26 6.16
C VAL A 112 19.11 10.68 5.44
N THR A 113 19.93 11.57 4.88
CA THR A 113 21.22 11.21 4.28
C THR A 113 22.37 11.91 5.01
N PRO A 114 23.60 11.37 4.98
CA PRO A 114 24.75 12.02 5.62
C PRO A 114 25.08 13.42 5.06
N ARG A 115 24.70 13.69 3.80
CA ARG A 115 24.83 15.01 3.16
C ARG A 115 23.50 15.41 2.54
N ASN A 116 23.12 16.68 2.70
CA ASN A 116 21.92 17.24 2.10
C ASN A 116 22.21 17.88 0.74
N SER A 117 22.52 17.06 -0.27
CA SER A 117 22.89 17.54 -1.61
C SER A 117 21.66 17.90 -2.46
N PRO A 118 21.82 18.74 -3.50
CA PRO A 118 20.73 19.06 -4.43
C PRO A 118 20.10 17.83 -5.07
N GLU A 119 20.91 16.83 -5.45
CA GLU A 119 20.45 15.58 -6.09
C GLU A 119 19.49 14.79 -5.21
N ARG A 120 19.62 14.93 -3.88
CA ARG A 120 18.72 14.34 -2.90
C ARG A 120 17.48 15.21 -2.67
N ARG A 121 17.64 16.53 -2.67
CA ARG A 121 16.54 17.50 -2.45
C ARG A 121 15.56 17.56 -3.60
N ASP A 122 16.06 17.65 -4.83
CA ASP A 122 15.26 17.83 -6.04
C ASP A 122 14.15 16.77 -6.22
N PRO A 123 14.40 15.46 -6.04
CA PRO A 123 13.34 14.46 -6.15
C PRO A 123 12.31 14.55 -5.02
N ILE A 124 12.69 14.95 -3.80
CA ILE A 124 11.75 15.17 -2.68
C ILE A 124 10.88 16.38 -2.96
N ASP A 125 11.49 17.47 -3.44
CA ASP A 125 10.78 18.69 -3.82
C ASP A 125 9.82 18.44 -4.99
N LYS A 126 10.23 17.61 -5.96
CA LYS A 126 9.36 17.17 -7.05
C LYS A 126 8.18 16.38 -6.50
N ALA A 127 8.41 15.35 -5.68
CA ALA A 127 7.34 14.56 -5.08
C ALA A 127 6.36 15.45 -4.28
N SER A 128 6.89 16.45 -3.56
CA SER A 128 6.10 17.42 -2.80
C SER A 128 5.19 18.27 -3.70
N ARG A 129 5.68 18.69 -4.88
CA ARG A 129 4.86 19.38 -5.89
C ARG A 129 3.83 18.46 -6.53
N ASP A 130 4.22 17.22 -6.82
CA ASP A 130 3.35 16.21 -7.43
C ASP A 130 2.16 15.88 -6.51
N VAL A 131 2.34 15.84 -5.19
CA VAL A 131 1.22 15.70 -4.23
C VAL A 131 0.19 16.81 -4.44
N ALA A 132 0.61 18.07 -4.55
CA ALA A 132 -0.31 19.18 -4.77
C ALA A 132 -0.99 19.15 -6.15
N ALA A 133 -0.31 18.60 -7.16
CA ALA A 133 -0.85 18.48 -8.51
C ALA A 133 -1.89 17.34 -8.62
N TYR A 134 -1.59 16.16 -8.06
CA TYR A 134 -2.35 14.94 -8.30
C TYR A 134 -3.36 14.59 -7.22
N CYS A 135 -3.18 15.08 -5.98
CA CYS A 135 -4.08 14.80 -4.86
C CYS A 135 -5.17 15.87 -4.66
N ARG A 136 -5.52 16.60 -5.72
CA ARG A 136 -6.68 17.50 -5.68
C ARG A 136 -7.95 16.66 -5.79
N GLN A 137 -8.95 17.01 -4.99
CA GLN A 137 -10.25 16.36 -5.08
C GLN A 137 -10.77 16.53 -6.52
N PRO A 138 -11.15 15.43 -7.21
CA PRO A 138 -11.76 15.54 -8.52
C PRO A 138 -13.06 16.33 -8.39
N TYR A 139 -13.24 17.31 -9.28
CA TYR A 139 -14.52 17.99 -9.42
C TYR A 139 -15.51 16.94 -9.95
N VAL A 140 -16.42 16.51 -9.08
CA VAL A 140 -17.61 15.81 -9.55
C VAL A 140 -18.48 16.93 -10.11
N ALA A 141 -18.62 16.99 -11.43
CA ALA A 141 -19.64 17.85 -12.02
C ALA A 141 -20.97 17.33 -11.49
N ASP A 142 -21.55 18.06 -10.54
CA ASP A 142 -22.94 17.87 -10.16
C ASP A 142 -23.75 18.10 -11.44
N THR A 143 -24.30 17.04 -12.02
CA THR A 143 -25.17 17.14 -13.21
C THR A 143 -26.49 17.85 -12.89
N THR A 144 -26.61 18.44 -11.70
CA THR A 144 -27.71 19.32 -11.29
C THR A 144 -27.28 20.78 -11.35
N GLN A 145 -26.79 21.27 -12.49
CA GLN A 145 -26.70 22.72 -12.71
C GLN A 145 -28.03 23.20 -13.32
N PRO A 146 -28.86 24.00 -12.61
CA PRO A 146 -29.96 24.70 -13.25
C PRO A 146 -29.35 25.66 -14.27
N THR A 147 -29.78 25.56 -15.52
CA THR A 147 -29.41 26.50 -16.58
C THR A 147 -29.99 27.88 -16.25
N THR A 148 -29.24 28.71 -15.54
CA THR A 148 -29.43 30.15 -15.58
C THR A 148 -28.18 30.77 -16.15
N ASN A 149 -28.16 30.92 -17.47
CA ASN A 149 -27.29 31.83 -18.19
C ASN A 149 -27.81 33.26 -17.98
N PRO A 150 -27.05 34.20 -17.37
CA PRO A 150 -27.26 35.61 -17.61
C PRO A 150 -26.17 36.10 -18.54
N GLY A 151 -26.53 36.30 -19.82
CA GLY A 151 -25.88 37.26 -20.70
C GLY A 151 -24.40 37.05 -21.00
N GLY A 152 -24.10 36.14 -21.94
CA GLY A 152 -22.83 36.16 -22.65
C GLY A 152 -22.67 37.50 -23.40
N LYS A 153 -21.72 38.33 -22.97
CA LYS A 153 -21.20 39.42 -23.80
C LYS A 153 -20.03 38.85 -24.60
N PRO A 154 -20.03 38.92 -25.95
CA PRO A 154 -18.89 38.47 -26.72
C PRO A 154 -17.72 39.43 -26.49
N PHE A 155 -16.59 38.91 -26.02
CA PHE A 155 -15.35 39.67 -25.93
C PHE A 155 -14.89 40.03 -27.35
N SER A 156 -15.01 41.32 -27.68
CA SER A 156 -14.53 41.88 -28.95
C SER A 156 -13.00 41.98 -28.89
N PHE A 157 -12.31 41.02 -29.52
CA PHE A 157 -10.88 41.11 -29.76
C PHE A 157 -10.60 42.21 -30.78
N LYS A 158 -9.85 43.24 -30.39
CA LYS A 158 -9.34 44.27 -31.30
C LYS A 158 -7.88 43.94 -31.62
N PRO A 159 -7.53 43.60 -32.87
CA PRO A 159 -6.15 43.35 -33.23
C PRO A 159 -5.36 44.66 -33.18
N ILE A 160 -4.17 44.60 -32.55
CA ILE A 160 -3.16 45.65 -32.60
C ILE A 160 -2.42 45.47 -33.94
N ASN A 161 -2.47 46.48 -34.80
CA ASN A 161 -1.63 46.56 -36.00
C ASN A 161 -0.29 47.22 -35.59
N PRO A 162 0.88 46.76 -36.08
CA PRO A 162 2.16 47.42 -35.85
C PRO A 162 2.21 48.86 -36.38
#